data_AF-A0A7X8MN71-F1
#
_entry.id   AF-A0A7X8MN71-F1
#
_cell.length_a   1.000
_cell.length_b   1.000
_cell.length_c   1.000
_cell.angle_alpha   90.00
_cell.angle_beta   90.00
_cell.angle_gamma   90.00
#
_symmetry.space_group_name_H-M   'P 1'
#
loop_
_entity.id
_entity.type
_entity.pdbx_description
1 polymer ?
#
loop_
_entity_poly.entity_id
_entity_poly.type
_entity_poly.pdbx_seq_one_letter_code
_entity_poly.pdbx_strand_id
1 'polypeptide(L)'
;MDRVRGQRGYILVVVIVLLSLFTIMIIAMLDTSVMERLISCNSRDAEQAFQLAEGAVYLGVEQSYQVLSQDYRTVEILPSSILLEQTSFTDMVNGQAVQMQINNPRLIEQCSDYSLYEFSGTGSCPPAKNRLKAQVRFEYLQYYVPQFDEEGAIVDMVFTHRDYLDRGQIVSLEKEI
;
A
#
# COMPACT_ATOMS: atom_id res chain seq x y z
N MET A 1 -45.91 -6.54 -66.38
CA MET A 1 -45.88 -5.50 -65.33
C MET A 1 -45.33 -6.06 -64.01
N ASP A 2 -44.36 -6.99 -64.05
CA ASP A 2 -43.95 -7.78 -62.86
C ASP A 2 -42.60 -7.37 -62.24
N ARG A 3 -41.82 -6.51 -62.91
CA ARG A 3 -40.51 -6.07 -62.40
C ARG A 3 -40.58 -5.15 -61.17
N VAL A 4 -41.68 -4.41 -61.00
CA VAL A 4 -41.84 -3.45 -59.89
C VAL A 4 -42.16 -4.15 -58.56
N ARG A 5 -42.81 -5.33 -58.60
CA ARG A 5 -43.10 -6.13 -57.38
C ARG A 5 -41.83 -6.77 -56.79
N GLY A 6 -40.88 -7.20 -57.63
CA GLY A 6 -39.60 -7.75 -57.17
C GLY A 6 -38.68 -6.73 -56.50
N GLN A 7 -38.67 -5.48 -56.97
CA GLN A 7 -37.86 -4.40 -56.37
C GLN A 7 -38.36 -4.01 -54.96
N ARG A 8 -39.68 -4.00 -54.72
CA ARG A 8 -40.24 -3.73 -53.38
C ARG A 8 -39.88 -4.82 -52.36
N GLY A 9 -39.82 -6.08 -52.78
CA GLY A 9 -39.40 -7.20 -51.93
C GLY A 9 -37.91 -7.12 -51.56
N TYR A 10 -37.05 -6.79 -52.52
CA TYR A 10 -35.61 -6.63 -52.27
C TYR A 10 -35.30 -5.48 -51.31
N ILE A 11 -35.97 -4.33 -51.47
CA ILE A 11 -35.82 -3.19 -50.56
C ILE A 11 -36.23 -3.58 -49.13
N LEU A 12 -37.32 -4.35 -48.97
CA LEU A 12 -37.76 -4.81 -47.66
C LEU A 12 -36.73 -5.76 -47.00
N VAL A 13 -36.13 -6.67 -47.76
CA VAL A 13 -35.06 -7.55 -47.26
C VAL A 13 -33.84 -6.73 -46.82
N VAL A 14 -33.41 -5.76 -47.63
CA VAL A 14 -32.28 -4.88 -47.28
C VAL A 14 -32.57 -4.07 -46.02
N VAL A 15 -33.78 -3.54 -45.87
CA VAL A 15 -34.20 -2.82 -44.66
C VAL A 15 -34.21 -3.73 -43.43
N ILE A 16 -34.70 -4.97 -43.56
CA ILE A 16 -34.68 -5.94 -42.45
C ILE A 16 -33.24 -6.29 -42.06
N VAL A 17 -32.36 -6.53 -43.03
CA VAL A 17 -30.94 -6.81 -42.76
C VAL A 17 -30.29 -5.61 -42.08
N LEU A 18 -30.51 -4.40 -42.60
CA LEU A 18 -29.94 -3.18 -42.03
C LEU A 18 -30.46 -2.95 -40.61
N LEU A 19 -31.77 -3.07 -40.36
CA LEU A 19 -32.34 -3.00 -39.01
C LEU A 19 -31.73 -4.07 -38.09
N SER A 20 -31.56 -5.30 -38.55
CA SER A 20 -30.94 -6.37 -37.75
C SER A 20 -29.48 -6.06 -37.37
N LEU A 21 -28.71 -5.48 -38.30
CA LEU A 21 -27.33 -5.04 -38.03
C LEU A 21 -27.30 -3.90 -37.02
N PHE A 22 -28.21 -2.94 -37.14
CA PHE A 22 -28.35 -1.86 -36.15
C PHE A 22 -28.73 -2.39 -34.77
N THR A 23 -29.66 -3.35 -34.67
CA THR A 23 -30.02 -3.93 -33.37
C THR A 23 -28.86 -4.70 -32.74
N ILE A 24 -28.09 -5.46 -33.54
CA ILE A 24 -26.90 -6.18 -33.05
C ILE A 24 -25.85 -5.18 -32.56
N MET A 25 -25.63 -4.09 -33.31
CA MET A 25 -24.70 -3.04 -32.94
C MET A 25 -25.10 -2.34 -31.63
N ILE A 26 -26.38 -2.02 -31.45
CA ILE A 26 -26.89 -1.38 -30.22
C ILE A 26 -26.71 -2.30 -29.02
N ILE A 27 -27.00 -3.60 -29.16
CA ILE A 27 -26.82 -4.58 -28.08
C ILE A 27 -25.32 -4.69 -27.72
N ALA A 28 -24.44 -4.81 -28.72
CA ALA A 28 -23.00 -4.88 -28.49
C ALA A 28 -22.43 -3.62 -27.82
N MET A 29 -22.92 -2.43 -28.18
CA MET A 29 -22.54 -1.18 -27.51
C MET A 29 -23.01 -1.15 -26.06
N LEU A 30 -24.21 -1.65 -25.79
CA LEU A 30 -24.75 -1.69 -24.43
C LEU A 30 -23.93 -2.64 -23.55
N ASP A 31 -23.60 -3.83 -24.05
CA ASP A 31 -22.73 -4.79 -23.34
C ASP A 31 -21.34 -4.21 -23.07
N THR A 32 -20.76 -3.51 -24.05
CA THR A 32 -19.45 -2.84 -23.88
C THR A 32 -19.52 -1.78 -22.79
N SER A 33 -20.58 -0.96 -22.77
CA SER A 33 -20.74 0.10 -21.76
C SER A 33 -20.89 -0.46 -20.33
N VAL A 34 -21.57 -1.60 -20.17
CA VAL A 34 -21.71 -2.28 -18.88
C VAL A 34 -20.35 -2.83 -18.45
N MET A 35 -19.60 -3.44 -19.36
CA MET A 35 -18.28 -3.98 -19.08
C MET A 35 -17.28 -2.89 -18.67
N GLU A 36 -17.24 -1.77 -19.41
CA GLU A 36 -16.40 -0.62 -19.08
C GLU A 36 -16.72 -0.08 -17.68
N ARG A 37 -18.01 -0.01 -17.31
CA ARG A 37 -18.42 0.42 -15.98
C ARG A 37 -17.95 -0.53 -14.88
N LEU A 38 -18.03 -1.84 -15.11
CA LEU A 38 -17.55 -2.83 -14.15
C LEU A 38 -16.02 -2.78 -13.99
N ILE A 39 -15.27 -2.64 -15.08
CA ILE A 39 -13.81 -2.48 -15.06
C ILE A 39 -13.44 -1.20 -14.31
N SER A 40 -14.14 -0.09 -14.57
CA SER A 40 -13.90 1.18 -13.90
C SER A 40 -14.12 1.10 -12.39
N CYS A 41 -15.23 0.46 -11.94
CA CYS A 41 -15.47 0.24 -10.52
C CYS A 41 -14.36 -0.63 -9.89
N ASN A 42 -14.01 -1.75 -10.51
CA ASN A 42 -12.97 -2.63 -9.98
C ASN A 42 -11.60 -1.96 -9.91
N SER A 43 -11.24 -1.16 -10.94
CA SER A 43 -10.01 -0.38 -10.95
C SER A 43 -9.98 0.64 -9.81
N ARG A 44 -11.10 1.31 -9.54
CA ARG A 44 -11.21 2.27 -8.44
C ARG A 44 -11.09 1.58 -7.09
N ASP A 45 -11.78 0.46 -6.90
CA ASP A 45 -11.76 -0.27 -5.63
C ASP A 45 -10.36 -0.87 -5.35
N ALA A 46 -9.68 -1.34 -6.39
CA ALA A 46 -8.29 -1.79 -6.32
C ALA A 46 -7.31 -0.66 -5.98
N GLU A 47 -7.49 0.51 -6.58
CA GLU A 47 -6.70 1.71 -6.29
C GLU A 47 -6.92 2.16 -4.83
N GLN A 48 -8.17 2.19 -4.38
CA GLN A 48 -8.49 2.52 -2.99
C GLN A 48 -7.84 1.52 -2.02
N ALA A 49 -7.93 0.22 -2.28
CA ALA A 49 -7.25 -0.80 -1.48
C ALA A 49 -5.72 -0.62 -1.46
N PHE A 50 -5.12 -0.16 -2.57
CA PHE A 50 -3.68 0.13 -2.64
C PHE A 50 -3.31 1.35 -1.79
N GLN A 51 -4.03 2.46 -1.94
CA GLN A 51 -3.79 3.69 -1.17
C GLN A 51 -3.94 3.46 0.34
N LEU A 52 -4.87 2.59 0.74
CA LEU A 52 -5.03 2.20 2.15
C LEU A 52 -3.85 1.37 2.65
N ALA A 53 -3.34 0.45 1.85
CA ALA A 53 -2.16 -0.33 2.20
C ALA A 53 -0.93 0.57 2.35
N GLU A 54 -0.79 1.56 1.47
CA GLU A 54 0.29 2.55 1.50
C GLU A 54 0.15 3.50 2.71
N GLY A 55 -1.06 3.97 2.99
CA GLY A 55 -1.36 4.72 4.21
C GLY A 55 -1.00 3.93 5.48
N ALA A 56 -1.26 2.62 5.47
CA ALA A 56 -0.87 1.73 6.57
C ALA A 56 0.64 1.71 6.75
N VAL A 57 1.38 1.59 5.65
CA VAL A 57 2.84 1.63 5.64
C VAL A 57 3.34 2.93 6.28
N TYR A 58 2.89 4.09 5.81
CA TYR A 58 3.33 5.39 6.34
C TYR A 58 3.00 5.59 7.81
N LEU A 59 1.81 5.18 8.26
CA LEU A 59 1.45 5.22 9.67
C LEU A 59 2.33 4.28 10.50
N GLY A 60 2.65 3.12 9.97
CA GLY A 60 3.57 2.17 10.58
C GLY A 60 4.96 2.79 10.78
N VAL A 61 5.46 3.54 9.80
CA VAL A 61 6.74 4.26 9.90
C VAL A 61 6.73 5.28 11.03
N GLU A 62 5.73 6.16 11.05
CA GLU A 62 5.65 7.23 12.06
C GLU A 62 5.48 6.66 13.47
N GLN A 63 4.64 5.64 13.66
CA GLN A 63 4.50 4.98 14.97
C GLN A 63 5.79 4.27 15.38
N SER A 64 6.48 3.62 14.44
CA SER A 64 7.77 2.97 14.73
C SER A 64 8.81 3.99 15.17
N TYR A 65 8.89 5.14 14.48
CA TYR A 65 9.77 6.24 14.84
C TYR A 65 9.48 6.76 16.26
N GLN A 66 8.20 6.95 16.60
CA GLN A 66 7.80 7.41 17.94
C GLN A 66 8.26 6.45 19.03
N VAL A 67 8.01 5.14 18.86
CA VAL A 67 8.45 4.11 19.81
C VAL A 67 9.98 4.07 19.91
N LEU A 68 10.68 4.11 18.77
CA LEU A 68 12.15 4.10 18.72
C LEU A 68 12.77 5.33 19.40
N SER A 69 12.18 6.50 19.21
CA SER A 69 12.69 7.76 19.75
C SER A 69 12.35 7.96 21.22
N GLN A 70 11.23 7.40 21.71
CA GLN A 70 10.80 7.56 23.11
C GLN A 70 11.38 6.46 24.00
N ASP A 71 11.23 5.20 23.60
CA ASP A 71 11.51 4.05 24.47
C ASP A 71 12.92 3.48 24.27
N TYR A 72 13.47 3.60 23.06
CA TYR A 72 14.74 2.95 22.68
C TYR A 72 15.89 3.92 22.41
N ARG A 73 15.76 5.18 22.85
CA ARG A 73 16.81 6.20 22.64
C ARG A 73 18.11 5.87 23.37
N THR A 74 18.02 5.30 24.57
CA THR A 74 19.17 4.99 25.45
C THR A 74 19.54 3.52 25.44
N VAL A 75 19.01 2.75 24.49
CA VAL A 75 19.29 1.31 24.36
C VAL A 75 20.19 1.09 23.14
N GLU A 76 21.31 0.39 23.34
CA GLU A 76 22.26 0.11 22.27
C GLU A 76 21.73 -0.94 21.28
N ILE A 77 21.12 -2.01 21.79
CA ILE A 77 20.55 -3.11 21.00
C ILE A 77 19.05 -2.87 20.82
N LEU A 78 18.62 -2.66 19.58
CA LEU A 78 17.21 -2.42 19.27
C LEU A 78 16.37 -3.70 19.40
N PRO A 79 15.06 -3.57 19.65
CA PRO A 79 14.17 -4.72 19.71
C PRO A 79 14.04 -5.38 18.33
N SER A 80 14.00 -6.71 18.32
CA SER A 80 13.76 -7.52 17.12
C SER A 80 12.37 -7.31 16.52
N SER A 81 11.39 -6.89 17.34
CA SER A 81 10.07 -6.48 16.89
C SER A 81 9.57 -5.27 17.67
N ILE A 82 9.03 -4.28 16.98
CA ILE A 82 8.39 -3.11 17.58
C ILE A 82 6.91 -3.40 17.75
N LEU A 83 6.37 -3.19 18.96
CA LEU A 83 4.93 -3.28 19.21
C LEU A 83 4.30 -1.93 18.89
N LEU A 84 3.43 -1.91 17.87
CA LEU A 84 2.67 -0.72 17.52
C LEU A 84 1.44 -0.59 18.42
N GLU A 85 1.08 0.63 18.81
CA GLU A 85 -0.10 0.90 19.65
C GLU A 85 -1.40 0.53 18.94
N GLN A 86 -1.48 0.82 17.63
CA GLN A 86 -2.66 0.57 16.82
C GLN A 86 -2.27 -0.07 15.48
N THR A 87 -2.72 -1.30 15.30
CA THR A 87 -2.40 -2.13 14.12
C THR A 87 -3.58 -2.31 13.17
N SER A 88 -4.80 -1.95 13.57
CA SER A 88 -5.99 -2.08 12.71
C SER A 88 -6.85 -0.83 12.83
N PHE A 89 -7.22 -0.30 11.67
CA PHE A 89 -8.05 0.87 11.51
C PHE A 89 -9.20 0.51 10.59
N THR A 90 -10.42 0.85 11.01
CA THR A 90 -11.64 0.61 10.24
C THR A 90 -12.39 1.92 10.10
N ASP A 91 -12.79 2.25 8.88
CA ASP A 91 -13.61 3.42 8.60
C ASP A 91 -14.71 3.08 7.59
N MET A 92 -15.71 3.96 7.46
CA MET A 92 -16.77 3.83 6.47
C MET A 92 -16.68 4.95 5.43
N VAL A 93 -16.28 4.60 4.22
CA VAL A 93 -16.22 5.53 3.08
C VAL A 93 -17.34 5.17 2.11
N ASN A 94 -18.24 6.12 1.82
CA ASN A 94 -19.36 5.92 0.89
C ASN A 94 -20.25 4.69 1.21
N GLY A 95 -20.40 4.34 2.50
CA GLY A 95 -21.17 3.17 2.93
C GLY A 95 -20.47 1.81 2.74
N GLN A 96 -19.20 1.81 2.32
CA GLN A 96 -18.34 0.62 2.30
C GLN A 96 -17.41 0.62 3.51
N ALA A 97 -17.30 -0.53 4.18
CA ALA A 97 -16.35 -0.74 5.25
C ALA A 97 -14.94 -0.87 4.67
N VAL A 98 -14.10 0.07 5.04
CA VAL A 98 -12.72 0.14 4.61
C VAL A 98 -11.84 -0.24 5.79
N GLN A 99 -10.88 -1.15 5.58
CA GLN A 99 -9.98 -1.60 6.61
C GLN A 99 -8.53 -1.41 6.19
N MET A 100 -7.73 -0.95 7.13
CA MET A 100 -6.29 -0.81 7.03
C MET A 100 -5.67 -1.55 8.21
N GLN A 101 -4.73 -2.45 7.94
CA GLN A 101 -4.04 -3.21 8.97
C GLN A 101 -2.53 -3.22 8.74
N ILE A 102 -1.76 -3.01 9.81
CA ILE A 102 -0.31 -2.91 9.83
C ILE A 102 0.22 -4.03 10.71
N ASN A 103 1.23 -4.75 10.23
CA ASN A 103 1.94 -5.73 11.04
C ASN A 103 3.08 -5.08 11.82
N ASN A 104 3.36 -5.62 13.00
CA ASN A 104 4.47 -5.17 13.84
C ASN A 104 5.81 -5.22 13.07
N PRO A 105 6.57 -4.11 13.03
CA PRO A 105 7.85 -4.03 12.36
C PRO A 105 8.83 -5.06 12.93
N ARG A 106 9.59 -5.71 12.05
CA ARG A 106 10.65 -6.66 12.40
C ARG A 106 12.01 -6.12 12.00
N LEU A 107 12.98 -6.21 12.89
CA LEU A 107 14.35 -5.82 12.60
C LEU A 107 14.97 -6.84 11.63
N ILE A 108 15.44 -6.38 10.47
CA ILE A 108 16.24 -7.17 9.54
C ILE A 108 17.72 -7.02 9.90
N GLU A 109 18.17 -5.78 10.04
CA GLU A 109 19.58 -5.44 10.20
C GLU A 109 19.72 -4.23 11.12
N GLN A 110 20.76 -4.24 11.95
CA GLN A 110 21.19 -3.09 12.73
C GLN A 110 22.67 -2.84 12.50
N CYS A 111 23.00 -1.65 12.03
CA CYS A 111 24.36 -1.13 11.86
C CYS A 111 24.64 0.01 12.85
N SER A 112 25.85 0.57 12.80
CA SER A 112 26.28 1.69 13.65
C SER A 112 25.56 3.00 13.34
N ASP A 113 25.11 3.17 12.11
CA ASP A 113 24.55 4.41 11.55
C ASP A 113 23.09 4.27 11.10
N TYR A 114 22.59 3.04 10.97
CA TYR A 114 21.20 2.79 10.60
C TYR A 114 20.62 1.49 11.17
N SER A 115 19.31 1.40 11.24
CA SER A 115 18.57 0.15 11.41
C SER A 115 17.54 -0.04 10.31
N LEU A 116 17.38 -1.28 9.86
CA LEU A 116 16.45 -1.66 8.81
C LEU A 116 15.32 -2.49 9.40
N TYR A 117 14.09 -1.98 9.28
CA TYR A 117 12.87 -2.65 9.70
C TYR A 117 12.02 -3.04 8.51
N GLU A 118 11.38 -4.20 8.62
CA GLU A 118 10.38 -4.70 7.69
C GLU A 118 9.00 -4.63 8.31
N PHE A 119 8.05 -4.05 7.60
CA PHE A 119 6.64 -4.12 7.97
C PHE A 119 5.79 -4.46 6.75
N SER A 120 4.56 -4.86 7.01
CA SER A 120 3.57 -5.04 5.95
C SER A 120 2.28 -4.31 6.29
N GLY A 121 1.82 -3.53 5.33
CA GLY A 121 0.54 -2.84 5.33
C GLY A 121 -0.47 -3.60 4.47
N THR A 122 -1.70 -3.69 4.94
CA THR A 122 -2.81 -4.32 4.21
C THR A 122 -3.95 -3.34 4.13
N GLY A 123 -4.45 -3.12 2.93
CA GLY A 123 -5.62 -2.31 2.65
C GLY A 123 -6.71 -3.19 2.06
N SER A 124 -7.90 -3.11 2.64
CA SER A 124 -9.08 -3.86 2.23
C SER A 124 -10.22 -2.89 1.97
N CYS A 125 -10.69 -2.89 0.72
CA CYS A 125 -11.88 -2.18 0.27
C CYS A 125 -12.71 -3.16 -0.55
N PRO A 126 -13.71 -3.85 0.04
CA PRO A 126 -14.44 -4.91 -0.63
C PRO A 126 -14.96 -4.47 -2.00
N PRO A 127 -14.67 -5.21 -3.10
CA PRO A 127 -14.11 -6.57 -3.14
C PRO A 127 -12.57 -6.68 -3.20
N ALA A 128 -11.83 -5.57 -3.29
CA ALA A 128 -10.39 -5.57 -3.47
C ALA A 128 -9.61 -5.61 -2.15
N LYS A 129 -8.49 -6.34 -2.15
CA LYS A 129 -7.52 -6.38 -1.05
C LYS A 129 -6.12 -6.29 -1.63
N ASN A 130 -5.30 -5.39 -1.08
CA ASN A 130 -3.90 -5.27 -1.44
C ASN A 130 -3.03 -5.39 -0.17
N ARG A 131 -1.86 -5.99 -0.34
CA ARG A 131 -0.83 -6.06 0.69
C ARG A 131 0.45 -5.47 0.14
N LEU A 132 1.05 -4.60 0.93
CA LEU A 132 2.34 -3.99 0.66
C LEU A 132 3.31 -4.40 1.74
N LYS A 133 4.50 -4.78 1.31
CA LYS A 133 5.64 -5.06 2.16
C LYS A 133 6.61 -3.90 1.98
N ALA A 134 7.02 -3.27 3.07
CA ALA A 134 7.98 -2.19 3.00
C ALA A 134 9.16 -2.42 3.94
N GLN A 135 10.32 -1.97 3.48
CA GLN A 135 11.55 -1.94 4.23
C GLN A 135 11.91 -0.48 4.51
N VAL A 136 12.11 -0.16 5.78
CA VAL A 136 12.39 1.19 6.23
C VAL A 136 13.68 1.25 6.99
N ARG A 137 14.52 2.17 6.56
CA ARG A 137 15.79 2.50 7.16
C ARG A 137 15.59 3.69 8.08
N PHE A 138 15.98 3.55 9.34
CA PHE A 138 16.08 4.66 10.29
C PHE A 138 17.55 5.00 10.47
N GLU A 139 17.94 6.22 10.09
CA GLU A 139 19.31 6.68 10.25
C GLU A 139 19.48 7.37 11.59
N TYR A 140 20.60 7.11 12.28
CA TYR A 140 20.87 7.67 13.60
C TYR A 140 22.36 7.89 13.84
N LEU A 141 22.64 8.79 14.79
CA LEU A 141 23.96 8.98 15.37
C LEU A 141 24.01 8.37 16.76
N GLN A 142 25.05 7.61 17.05
CA GLN A 142 25.28 6.99 18.35
C GLN A 142 26.31 7.80 19.14
N TYR A 143 26.01 8.06 20.41
CA TYR A 143 26.88 8.79 21.31
C TYR A 143 27.43 7.86 22.40
N TYR A 144 28.76 7.90 22.55
CA TYR A 144 29.50 7.10 23.50
C TYR A 144 30.25 8.01 24.47
N VAL A 145 30.29 7.63 25.74
CA VAL A 145 31.08 8.30 26.77
C VAL A 145 32.23 7.37 27.17
N PRO A 146 33.48 7.86 27.17
CA PRO A 146 34.61 7.08 27.63
C PRO A 146 34.49 6.81 29.14
N GLN A 147 34.62 5.55 29.53
CA GLN A 147 34.90 5.16 30.90
C GLN A 147 36.41 5.15 31.13
N PHE A 148 36.83 5.81 32.21
CA PHE A 148 38.22 5.91 32.61
C PHE A 148 38.49 5.00 33.81
N ASP A 149 39.67 4.37 33.83
CA ASP A 149 40.17 3.66 35.00
C ASP A 149 40.60 4.63 36.11
N GLU A 150 40.92 4.10 37.30
CA GLU A 150 41.53 4.84 38.42
C GLU A 150 42.85 5.54 38.01
N GLU A 151 43.48 5.08 36.94
CA GLU A 151 44.73 5.58 36.36
C GLU A 151 44.51 6.62 35.24
N GLY A 152 43.26 6.93 34.90
CA GLY A 152 42.89 7.91 33.87
C GLY A 152 43.02 7.42 32.42
N ALA A 153 43.29 6.13 32.21
CA ALA A 153 43.26 5.50 30.88
C ALA A 153 41.82 5.17 30.45
N ILE A 154 41.51 5.28 29.15
CA ILE A 154 40.19 4.90 28.61
C ILE A 154 40.12 3.36 28.58
N VAL A 155 39.19 2.78 29.33
CA VAL A 155 39.00 1.33 29.45
C VAL A 155 37.93 0.85 28.48
N ASP A 156 36.83 1.60 28.37
CA ASP A 156 35.70 1.24 27.53
C ASP A 156 34.93 2.48 27.06
N MET A 157 34.11 2.32 26.03
CA MET A 157 33.18 3.33 25.54
C MET A 157 31.75 2.87 25.78
N VAL A 158 31.05 3.53 26.71
CA VAL A 158 29.69 3.15 27.06
C VAL A 158 28.69 3.94 26.23
N PHE A 159 27.79 3.22 25.56
CA PHE A 159 26.68 3.81 24.82
C PHE A 159 25.81 4.65 25.77
N THR A 160 25.52 5.88 25.37
CA THR A 160 24.69 6.79 26.15
C THR A 160 23.30 6.92 25.55
N HIS A 161 23.24 7.38 24.30
CA HIS A 161 22.00 7.58 23.58
C HIS A 161 22.25 7.62 22.07
N ARG A 162 21.16 7.52 21.31
CA ARG A 162 21.14 7.80 19.89
C ARG A 162 20.17 8.93 19.56
N ASP A 163 20.49 9.66 18.50
CA ASP A 163 19.60 10.64 17.91
C ASP A 163 19.30 10.24 16.47
N TYR A 164 18.02 10.13 16.14
CA TYR A 164 17.55 9.79 14.81
C TYR A 164 17.60 11.03 13.90
N LEU A 165 18.20 10.88 12.72
CA LEU A 165 18.36 11.94 11.74
C LEU A 165 17.06 12.21 10.98
N ASP A 166 16.25 11.17 10.79
CA ASP A 166 14.98 11.23 10.09
C ASP A 166 13.89 10.42 10.82
N ARG A 167 12.69 10.44 10.24
CA ARG A 167 11.54 9.66 10.72
C ARG A 167 11.46 8.26 10.11
N GLY A 168 12.50 7.83 9.40
CA GLY A 168 12.51 6.60 8.61
C GLY A 168 12.31 6.85 7.13
N GLN A 169 13.22 6.31 6.32
CA GLN A 169 13.16 6.32 4.87
C GLN A 169 12.72 4.96 4.33
N ILE A 170 11.69 4.92 3.49
CA ILE A 170 11.27 3.71 2.78
C ILE A 170 12.28 3.40 1.68
N VAL A 171 13.03 2.30 1.84
CA VAL A 171 14.05 1.83 0.90
C VAL A 171 13.44 0.93 -0.17
N SER A 172 12.46 0.12 0.21
CA SER A 172 11.74 -0.75 -0.72
C SER A 172 10.26 -0.80 -0.37
N LEU A 173 9.42 -0.83 -1.40
CA LEU A 173 7.97 -1.02 -1.30
C LEU A 173 7.56 -2.04 -2.37
N GLU A 174 7.19 -3.24 -1.92
CA GLU A 174 6.83 -4.36 -2.77
C GLU A 174 5.36 -4.71 -2.58
N LYS A 175 4.67 -4.97 -3.69
CA LYS A 175 3.30 -5.49 -3.67
C LYS A 175 3.33 -7.01 -3.50
N GLU A 176 2.79 -7.50 -2.39
CA GLU A 176 2.51 -8.91 -2.21
C GLU A 176 1.21 -9.25 -2.96
N ILE A 177 1.31 -10.16 -3.93
CA ILE A 177 0.19 -10.65 -4.77
C ILE A 177 -0.63 -11.68 -3.99
#